data_AF-A0A7X8IDI0-F1
#
_entry.id   AF-A0A7X8IDI0-F1
#
_cell.length_a   1.000
_cell.length_b   1.000
_cell.length_c   1.000
_cell.angle_alpha   90.00
_cell.angle_beta   90.00
_cell.angle_gamma   90.00
#
_symmetry.space_group_name_H-M   'P 1'
#
loop_
_entity.id
_entity.type
_entity.pdbx_description
1 polymer ?
#
loop_
_entity_poly.entity_id
_entity_poly.type
_entity_poly.pdbx_seq_one_letter_code
_entity_poly.pdbx_strand_id
1 'polypeptide(L)'
;MIARTEQYTLLRLILGAMDESLTAAEFAVLDSRLRNDPEALNFYAQVMRMQTLLVQSREVFVPRPDEAILDDSFWAMLLDDQYKAEPVAVEQQQQKPTVVPLAEVPKPSYRVSKTPLAVAISALAAFLMLAAYVYFNP
;
A
#
# COMPACT_ATOMS: atom_id res chain seq x y z
N MET A 1 -2.33 8.12 33.08
CA MET A 1 -3.23 7.04 32.61
C MET A 1 -4.42 7.68 31.88
N ILE A 2 -4.28 7.82 30.56
CA ILE A 2 -5.27 8.42 29.68
C ILE A 2 -6.53 7.53 29.60
N ALA A 3 -7.73 8.13 29.68
CA ALA A 3 -8.98 7.41 29.49
C ALA A 3 -9.06 6.81 28.06
N ARG A 4 -9.63 5.61 27.90
CA ARG A 4 -9.70 4.92 26.59
C ARG A 4 -10.28 5.81 25.47
N THR A 5 -11.30 6.59 25.77
CA THR A 5 -11.95 7.52 24.84
C THR A 5 -11.00 8.62 24.34
N GLU A 6 -10.11 9.10 25.21
CA GLU A 6 -9.11 10.09 24.83
C GLU A 6 -7.99 9.50 23.98
N GLN A 7 -7.60 8.25 24.24
CA GLN A 7 -6.64 7.52 23.40
C GLN A 7 -7.17 7.31 21.98
N TYR A 8 -8.45 6.92 21.82
CA TYR A 8 -9.07 6.80 20.49
C TYR A 8 -9.09 8.12 19.73
N THR A 9 -9.40 9.22 20.43
CA THR A 9 -9.44 10.55 19.83
C THR A 9 -8.05 10.98 19.38
N LEU A 10 -7.04 10.77 20.23
CA LEU A 10 -5.65 11.07 19.89
C LEU A 10 -5.16 10.20 18.73
N LEU A 11 -5.46 8.90 18.73
CA LEU A 11 -5.11 7.99 17.64
C LEU A 11 -5.76 8.43 16.31
N ARG A 12 -7.02 8.83 16.31
CA ARG A 12 -7.71 9.36 15.11
C ARG A 12 -6.99 10.57 14.54
N LEU A 13 -6.59 11.51 15.41
CA LEU A 13 -5.85 12.70 14.98
C LEU A 13 -4.47 12.33 14.43
N ILE A 14 -3.76 11.40 15.07
CA ILE A 14 -2.44 10.95 14.61
C ILE A 14 -2.54 10.29 13.23
N LEU A 15 -3.47 9.35 13.04
CA LEU A 15 -3.67 8.70 11.75
C LEU A 15 -4.12 9.69 10.67
N GLY A 16 -5.03 10.60 11.02
CA GLY A 16 -5.44 11.65 10.09
C GLY A 16 -4.28 12.55 9.64
N ALA A 17 -3.32 12.82 10.54
CA ALA A 17 -2.14 13.61 10.21
C ALA A 17 -1.19 12.86 9.26
N MET A 18 -1.10 11.54 9.41
CA MET A 18 -0.28 10.69 8.53
C MET A 18 -0.88 10.59 7.12
N ASP A 19 -2.20 10.54 7.03
CA ASP A 19 -2.91 10.36 5.76
C ASP A 19 -3.32 11.71 5.11
N GLU A 20 -2.76 12.83 5.62
CA GLU A 20 -3.02 14.20 5.15
C GLU A 20 -4.52 14.60 5.13
N SER A 21 -5.35 13.94 5.95
CA SER A 21 -6.80 14.14 5.96
C SER A 21 -7.28 15.14 7.01
N LEU A 22 -6.39 15.65 7.87
CA LEU A 22 -6.75 16.61 8.90
C LEU A 22 -7.02 18.00 8.34
N THR A 23 -8.02 18.66 8.92
CA THR A 23 -8.20 20.10 8.79
C THR A 23 -7.15 20.86 9.62
N ALA A 24 -6.88 22.13 9.27
CA ALA A 24 -5.93 22.97 10.00
C ALA A 24 -6.29 23.13 11.50
N ALA A 25 -7.59 23.17 11.81
CA ALA A 25 -8.08 23.25 13.19
C ALA A 25 -7.76 21.98 13.99
N GLU A 26 -7.97 20.80 13.40
CA GLU A 26 -7.66 19.52 14.05
C GLU A 26 -6.15 19.30 14.19
N PHE A 27 -5.36 19.75 13.22
CA PHE A 27 -3.91 19.73 13.32
C PHE A 27 -3.41 20.62 14.48
N ALA A 28 -3.98 21.82 14.65
CA ALA A 28 -3.63 22.69 15.78
C ALA A 28 -3.98 22.06 17.14
N VAL A 29 -5.09 21.31 17.21
CA VAL A 29 -5.45 20.54 18.41
C VAL A 29 -4.42 19.44 18.68
N LEU A 30 -3.98 18.72 17.65
CA LEU A 30 -2.94 17.69 17.77
C LEU A 30 -1.60 18.30 18.21
N ASP A 31 -1.12 19.35 17.55
CA ASP A 31 0.15 20.03 17.88
C ASP A 31 0.15 20.57 19.31
N SER A 32 -0.92 21.25 19.71
CA SER A 32 -1.08 21.73 21.09
C SER A 32 -1.02 20.58 22.10
N ARG A 33 -1.68 19.45 21.81
CA ARG A 33 -1.72 18.31 22.71
C ARG A 33 -0.36 17.62 22.82
N LEU A 34 0.37 17.46 21.73
CA LEU A 34 1.71 16.87 21.73
C LEU A 34 2.74 17.73 22.48
N ARG A 35 2.59 19.06 22.48
CA ARG A 35 3.49 19.98 23.18
C ARG A 35 3.23 20.05 24.68
N ASN A 36 1.97 19.96 25.08
CA ASN A 36 1.54 20.21 26.46
C ASN A 36 1.40 18.93 27.29
N ASP A 37 1.27 17.75 26.66
CA ASP A 37 1.06 16.47 27.34
C ASP A 37 2.17 15.44 26.99
N PRO A 38 3.09 15.14 27.93
CA PRO A 38 4.12 14.13 27.74
C PRO A 38 3.59 12.69 27.55
N GLU A 39 2.41 12.34 28.11
CA GLU A 39 1.80 11.02 27.87
C GLU A 39 1.33 10.93 26.40
N ALA A 40 0.75 12.00 25.87
CA ALA A 40 0.31 12.06 24.47
C ALA A 40 1.50 11.98 23.49
N LEU A 41 2.62 12.65 23.80
CA LEU A 41 3.85 12.56 22.99
C LEU A 41 4.43 11.14 22.97
N ASN A 42 4.46 10.47 24.13
CA ASN A 42 4.89 9.08 24.22
C ASN A 42 3.99 8.14 23.42
N PHE A 43 2.66 8.36 23.48
CA PHE A 43 1.71 7.59 22.69
C PHE A 43 1.92 7.80 21.19
N TYR A 44 2.13 9.04 20.74
CA TYR A 44 2.48 9.34 19.35
C TYR A 44 3.76 8.61 18.91
N ALA A 45 4.82 8.65 19.72
CA ALA A 45 6.06 7.95 19.41
C ALA A 45 5.88 6.42 19.30
N GLN A 46 4.99 5.83 20.09
CA GLN A 46 4.62 4.41 19.97
C GLN A 46 3.89 4.12 18.65
N VAL A 47 2.91 4.96 18.28
CA VAL A 47 2.17 4.81 17.03
C VAL A 47 3.11 4.95 15.82
N MET A 48 3.99 5.96 15.81
CA MET A 48 4.98 6.13 14.74
C MET A 48 5.91 4.93 14.63
N ARG A 49 6.41 4.40 15.76
CA ARG A 49 7.25 3.20 15.77
C ARG A 49 6.54 2.00 15.16
N MET A 50 5.27 1.79 15.52
CA MET A 50 4.47 0.70 14.98
C MET A 50 4.24 0.88 13.47
N GLN A 51 3.98 2.11 13.03
CA GLN A 51 3.88 2.41 11.60
C GLN A 51 5.20 2.13 10.88
N THR A 52 6.33 2.57 11.42
CA THR A 52 7.64 2.31 10.81
C THR A 52 7.90 0.81 10.70
N LEU A 53 7.56 0.02 11.72
CA LEU A 53 7.69 -1.44 11.65
C LEU A 53 6.79 -2.04 10.56
N LEU A 54 5.55 -1.58 10.42
CA LEU A 54 4.62 -2.09 9.41
C LEU A 54 5.05 -1.68 7.99
N VAL A 55 5.53 -0.45 7.80
CA VAL A 55 6.00 0.04 6.50
C VAL A 55 7.33 -0.62 6.13
N GLN A 56 8.30 -0.67 7.04
CA GLN A 56 9.57 -1.35 6.81
C GLN A 56 9.39 -2.86 6.66
N SER A 57 8.43 -3.50 7.32
CA SER A 57 8.15 -4.91 7.06
C SER A 57 7.77 -5.18 5.61
N ARG A 58 7.22 -4.22 4.85
CA ARG A 58 7.00 -4.42 3.42
C ARG A 58 8.30 -4.41 2.60
N GLU A 59 9.33 -3.71 3.05
CA GLU A 59 10.64 -3.65 2.40
C GLU A 59 11.60 -4.74 2.92
N VAL A 60 11.42 -5.18 4.17
CA VAL A 60 12.25 -6.20 4.84
C VAL A 60 11.67 -7.61 4.68
N PHE A 61 10.35 -7.78 4.56
CA PHE A 61 9.75 -9.02 4.04
C PHE A 61 9.81 -9.02 2.51
N VAL A 62 11.00 -8.92 1.96
CA VAL A 62 11.29 -9.72 0.77
C VAL A 62 11.61 -11.09 1.35
N PRO A 63 10.67 -12.06 1.34
CA PRO A 63 11.00 -13.42 1.78
C PRO A 63 12.26 -13.82 1.00
N ARG A 64 13.32 -14.19 1.73
CA ARG A 64 14.42 -14.88 1.07
C ARG A 64 13.81 -16.07 0.34
N PRO A 65 14.26 -16.42 -0.88
CA PRO A 65 13.68 -17.55 -1.63
C PRO A 65 13.68 -18.88 -0.84
N ASP A 66 14.48 -18.92 0.22
CA ASP A 66 14.70 -20.00 1.18
C ASP A 66 13.85 -19.90 2.46
N GLU A 67 13.10 -18.81 2.68
CA GLU A 67 12.12 -18.64 3.75
C GLU A 67 10.71 -18.62 3.16
N ALA A 68 10.23 -19.78 2.71
CA ALA A 68 8.82 -19.98 2.43
C ALA A 68 8.05 -19.96 3.76
N ILE A 69 7.69 -18.76 4.22
CA ILE A 69 6.88 -18.51 5.42
C ILE A 69 5.48 -19.16 5.29
N LEU A 70 5.06 -19.44 4.06
CA LEU A 70 3.82 -20.14 3.71
C LEU A 70 4.20 -21.41 2.97
N ASP A 71 4.53 -22.45 3.73
CA ASP A 71 4.89 -23.76 3.19
C ASP A 71 3.64 -24.52 2.71
N ASP A 72 3.84 -25.59 1.95
CA ASP A 72 2.74 -26.42 1.45
C ASP A 72 1.90 -27.03 2.60
N SER A 73 2.48 -27.14 3.79
CA SER A 73 1.79 -27.66 4.98
C SER A 73 0.77 -26.66 5.54
N PHE A 74 1.10 -25.36 5.56
CA PHE A 74 0.18 -24.30 5.90
C PHE A 74 -1.01 -24.26 4.93
N TRP A 75 -0.75 -24.35 3.63
CA TRP A 75 -1.80 -24.35 2.62
C TRP A 75 -2.69 -25.60 2.69
N ALA A 76 -2.11 -26.76 2.95
CA ALA A 76 -2.86 -27.99 3.17
C ALA A 76 -3.77 -27.89 4.40
N MET A 77 -3.28 -27.28 5.49
CA MET A 77 -4.08 -27.09 6.72
C MET A 77 -5.23 -26.09 6.50
N LEU A 78 -5.01 -25.02 5.75
CA LEU A 78 -6.04 -24.03 5.43
C LEU A 78 -7.11 -24.60 4.49
N LEU A 79 -6.72 -25.45 3.55
CA LEU A 79 -7.66 -26.20 2.70
C LEU A 79 -8.50 -27.17 3.52
N ASP A 80 -7.87 -27.93 4.42
CA ASP A 80 -8.57 -28.87 5.30
C ASP A 80 -9.60 -28.15 6.21
N ASP A 81 -9.26 -26.96 6.72
CA ASP A 81 -10.19 -26.13 7.49
C ASP A 81 -11.35 -25.62 6.62
N GLN A 82 -11.10 -25.18 5.38
CA GLN A 82 -12.17 -24.80 4.45
C GLN A 82 -13.11 -25.96 4.10
N TYR A 83 -12.59 -27.18 3.94
CA TYR A 83 -13.41 -28.36 3.66
C TYR A 83 -14.24 -28.80 4.86
N LYS A 84 -13.77 -28.53 6.07
CA LYS A 84 -14.45 -28.86 7.33
C LYS A 84 -15.35 -27.75 7.86
N ALA A 85 -15.21 -26.54 7.33
CA ALA A 85 -16.03 -25.41 7.72
C ALA A 85 -17.50 -25.68 7.41
N GLU A 86 -18.37 -25.47 8.40
CA GLU A 86 -19.80 -25.57 8.20
C GLU A 86 -20.26 -24.52 7.18
N PRO A 87 -21.08 -24.90 6.18
CA PRO A 87 -21.55 -23.96 5.18
C PRO A 87 -22.43 -22.92 5.85
N VAL A 88 -21.95 -21.69 5.93
CA VAL A 88 -22.75 -20.56 6.38
C VAL A 88 -23.84 -20.33 5.34
N ALA A 89 -25.10 -20.49 5.75
CA ALA A 89 -26.25 -20.15 4.93
C ALA A 89 -26.29 -18.63 4.74
N VAL A 90 -25.64 -18.14 3.69
CA VAL A 90 -25.77 -16.75 3.27
C VAL A 90 -27.16 -16.62 2.69
N GLU A 91 -28.04 -15.87 3.36
CA GLU A 91 -29.30 -15.44 2.76
C GLU A 91 -28.96 -14.70 1.47
N GLN A 92 -29.22 -15.32 0.32
CA GLN A 92 -29.14 -14.65 -0.96
C GLN A 92 -30.24 -13.60 -0.98
N GLN A 93 -29.90 -12.38 -0.55
CA GLN A 93 -30.70 -11.22 -0.90
C GLN A 93 -30.73 -11.20 -2.43
N GLN A 94 -31.87 -11.58 -2.99
CA GLN A 94 -32.16 -11.42 -4.41
C GLN A 94 -32.15 -9.92 -4.70
N GLN A 95 -30.96 -9.38 -4.92
CA GLN A 95 -30.82 -8.05 -5.50
C GLN A 95 -31.37 -8.17 -6.90
N LYS A 96 -32.58 -7.63 -7.10
CA LYS A 96 -33.14 -7.43 -8.44
C LYS A 96 -32.05 -6.75 -9.28
N PRO A 97 -31.66 -7.33 -10.42
CA PRO A 97 -30.68 -6.69 -11.28
C PRO A 97 -31.21 -5.31 -11.65
N THR A 98 -30.57 -4.27 -11.11
CA THR A 98 -30.85 -2.92 -11.58
C THR A 98 -30.25 -2.87 -12.97
N VAL A 99 -31.10 -2.70 -13.98
CA VAL A 99 -30.65 -2.52 -15.36
C VAL A 99 -29.94 -1.18 -15.41
N VAL A 100 -28.61 -1.21 -15.23
CA VAL A 100 -27.77 -0.04 -15.42
C VAL A 100 -27.68 0.16 -16.94
N PRO A 101 -28.17 1.29 -17.48
CA PRO A 101 -27.97 1.58 -18.89
C PRO A 101 -26.45 1.62 -19.14
N LEU A 102 -25.97 0.79 -20.06
CA LEU A 102 -24.56 0.81 -20.45
C LEU A 102 -24.25 2.18 -21.04
N ALA A 103 -23.62 3.04 -20.25
CA ALA A 103 -23.01 4.25 -20.76
C ALA A 103 -21.91 3.82 -21.73
N GLU A 104 -21.91 4.41 -22.93
CA GLU A 104 -20.87 4.16 -23.93
C GLU A 104 -19.52 4.51 -23.31
N VAL A 105 -18.69 3.49 -23.11
CA VAL A 105 -17.33 3.68 -22.63
C VAL A 105 -16.58 4.48 -23.71
N PRO A 106 -16.11 5.70 -23.42
CA PRO A 106 -15.35 6.46 -24.39
C PRO A 106 -14.07 5.68 -24.69
N LYS A 107 -13.96 5.16 -25.92
CA LYS A 107 -12.73 4.49 -26.38
C LYS A 107 -11.60 5.51 -26.29
N PRO A 108 -10.59 5.30 -25.43
CA PRO A 108 -9.51 6.26 -25.36
C PRO A 108 -8.68 6.13 -26.64
N SER A 109 -8.83 7.11 -27.53
CA SER A 109 -7.97 7.30 -28.69
C SER A 109 -6.60 7.81 -28.19
N TYR A 110 -5.78 6.92 -27.65
CA TYR A 110 -4.40 7.27 -27.33
C TYR A 110 -3.61 7.45 -28.62
N ARG A 111 -3.13 8.67 -28.87
CA ARG A 111 -2.15 8.93 -29.93
C ARG A 111 -0.84 8.28 -29.53
N VAL A 112 -0.46 7.21 -30.22
CA VAL A 112 0.84 6.56 -30.01
C VAL A 112 1.94 7.54 -30.44
N SER A 113 2.69 8.06 -29.47
CA SER A 113 3.83 8.91 -29.77
C SER A 113 4.97 8.08 -30.36
N LYS A 114 5.62 8.61 -31.41
CA LYS A 114 6.81 8.00 -32.03
C LYS A 114 8.11 8.36 -31.29
N THR A 115 8.04 9.27 -30.31
CA THR A 115 9.19 9.69 -29.51
C THR A 115 9.89 8.55 -28.74
N PRO A 116 9.19 7.61 -28.06
CA PRO A 116 9.87 6.50 -27.37
C PRO A 116 10.63 5.58 -28.33
N LEU A 117 10.14 5.38 -29.55
CA LEU A 117 10.84 4.60 -30.57
C LEU A 117 12.16 5.25 -30.97
N ALA A 118 12.15 6.57 -31.19
CA ALA A 118 13.36 7.32 -31.53
C ALA A 118 14.40 7.27 -30.39
N VAL A 119 13.95 7.36 -29.14
CA VAL A 119 14.81 7.24 -27.95
C VAL A 119 15.40 5.83 -27.81
N ALA A 120 14.62 4.78 -28.08
CA ALA A 120 15.11 3.42 -28.04
C ALA A 120 16.20 3.16 -29.10
N ILE A 121 16.01 3.68 -30.31
CA ILE A 121 16.99 3.57 -31.40
C ILE A 121 18.27 4.35 -31.07
N SER A 122 18.16 5.55 -30.50
CA SER A 122 19.35 6.33 -30.12
C SER A 122 20.14 5.68 -28.98
N ALA A 123 19.46 5.13 -27.97
CA ALA A 123 20.08 4.39 -26.89
C ALA A 123 20.81 3.13 -27.38
N LEU A 124 20.19 2.38 -28.30
CA LEU A 124 20.81 1.20 -28.92
C LEU A 124 22.08 1.59 -29.70
N ALA A 125 22.02 2.66 -30.50
CA ALA A 125 23.17 3.14 -31.27
C ALA A 125 24.33 3.58 -30.37
N ALA A 126 24.04 4.29 -29.27
CA ALA A 126 25.04 4.69 -28.29
C ALA A 126 25.70 3.47 -27.61
N PHE A 127 24.91 2.44 -27.27
CA PHE A 127 25.42 1.22 -26.69
C PHE A 127 26.36 0.47 -27.64
N LEU A 128 25.99 0.36 -28.93
CA LEU A 128 26.84 -0.28 -29.95
C LEU A 128 28.14 0.49 -30.18
N MET A 129 28.09 1.83 -30.19
CA MET A 129 29.29 2.68 -30.27
C MET A 129 30.22 2.44 -29.08
N LEU A 130 29.68 2.36 -27.86
CA LEU A 130 30.47 2.13 -26.66
C LEU A 130 31.09 0.72 -26.66
N ALA A 131 30.34 -0.30 -27.04
CA ALA A 131 30.85 -1.66 -27.19
C ALA A 131 31.96 -1.75 -28.25
N ALA A 132 31.79 -1.08 -29.39
CA ALA A 132 32.82 -1.00 -30.42
C ALA A 132 34.07 -0.27 -29.92
N TYR A 133 33.90 0.84 -29.20
CA TYR A 133 35.03 1.59 -28.63
C TYR A 133 35.86 0.73 -27.67
N VAL A 134 35.21 0.01 -26.74
CA VAL A 134 35.89 -0.91 -25.81
C VAL A 134 36.59 -2.05 -26.55
N TYR A 135 36.01 -2.55 -27.64
CA TYR A 135 36.62 -3.61 -28.43
C TYR A 135 37.87 -3.16 -29.21
N PHE A 136 37.85 -1.94 -29.75
CA PHE A 136 38.97 -1.41 -30.54
C PHE A 136 40.03 -0.65 -29.70
N ASN A 137 39.70 -0.24 -28.48
CA ASN A 137 40.61 0.32 -27.47
C ASN A 137 40.46 -0.44 -26.14
N PRO A 138 41.01 -1.67 -26.06
CA PRO A 138 41.06 -2.43 -24.81
C PRO A 138 42.00 -1.80 -23.76
#